data_AF-A0A1C5WNI7-F1
#
_entry.id   AF-A0A1C5WNI7-F1
#
_cell.length_a   1.000
_cell.length_b   1.000
_cell.length_c   1.000
_cell.angle_alpha   90.00
_cell.angle_beta   90.00
_cell.angle_gamma   90.00
#
_symmetry.space_group_name_H-M   'P 1'
#
loop_
_entity.id
_entity.type
_entity.pdbx_description
1 polymer ?
#
loop_
_entity_poly.entity_id
_entity_poly.type
_entity_poly.pdbx_seq_one_letter_code
_entity_poly.pdbx_strand_id
1 'polypeptide(L)'
;MDTIIRETLRPFGITRNYRGYPQTVRAIALVLEDESRLLNVTEEIYEVVALQTRCHPSNVERNIRTVVLCAWHTNRPLLVKMAGFTLTAPPRASQFIDIIASYIQREVLSDPNRRVLI
;
A
#
# COMPACT_ATOMS: atom_id res chain seq x y z
N MET A 1 12.30 6.21 -0.83
CA MET A 1 10.88 5.81 -0.70
C MET A 1 10.65 4.45 -0.04
N ASP A 2 11.28 3.36 -0.51
CA ASP A 2 11.01 1.99 -0.04
C ASP A 2 11.02 1.81 1.50
N THR A 3 11.99 2.40 2.20
CA THR A 3 12.07 2.33 3.67
C THR A 3 10.83 2.91 4.36
N ILE A 4 10.32 4.05 3.88
CA ILE A 4 9.14 4.72 4.46
C ILE A 4 7.90 3.85 4.29
N ILE A 5 7.72 3.24 3.11
CA ILE A 5 6.60 2.33 2.86
C ILE A 5 6.66 1.15 3.83
N ARG A 6 7.83 0.55 3.99
CA ARG A 6 8.04 -0.61 4.88
C ARG A 6 7.81 -0.27 6.34
N GLU A 7 8.27 0.89 6.80
CA GLU A 7 8.01 1.40 8.15
C GLU A 7 6.53 1.67 8.38
N THR A 8 5.83 2.23 7.39
CA THR A 8 4.38 2.50 7.46
C THR A 8 3.56 1.21 7.56
N LEU A 9 3.99 0.13 6.91
CA LEU A 9 3.32 -1.17 6.99
C LEU A 9 3.63 -1.96 8.28
N ARG A 10 4.72 -1.63 8.98
CA ARG A 10 5.23 -2.40 10.12
C ARG A 10 4.24 -2.49 11.31
N PRO A 11 3.51 -1.42 11.70
CA PRO A 11 2.51 -1.47 12.77
C PRO A 11 1.34 -2.45 12.52
N PHE A 12 1.16 -2.89 11.29
CA PHE A 12 0.13 -3.87 10.92
C PHE A 12 0.61 -5.33 11.01
N GLY A 13 1.85 -5.56 11.47
CA GLY A 13 2.45 -6.90 11.51
C GLY A 13 2.81 -7.45 10.13
N ILE A 14 2.73 -6.62 9.08
CA ILE A 14 3.05 -7.02 7.72
C ILE A 14 4.59 -7.01 7.56
N THR A 15 5.19 -8.19 7.59
CA THR A 15 6.64 -8.35 7.44
C THR A 15 7.01 -9.13 6.17
N ARG A 16 8.32 -9.34 5.93
CA ARG A 16 8.86 -10.01 4.74
C ARG A 16 8.40 -11.47 4.57
N ASN A 17 7.81 -12.08 5.60
CA ASN A 17 7.28 -13.44 5.54
C ASN A 17 5.95 -13.57 4.76
N TYR A 18 5.28 -12.46 4.43
CA TYR A 18 4.07 -12.48 3.59
C TYR A 18 4.44 -12.41 2.11
N ARG A 19 3.96 -13.34 1.28
CA ARG A 19 4.13 -13.26 -0.19
C ARG A 19 3.60 -11.95 -0.79
N GLY A 20 2.53 -11.42 -0.21
CA GLY A 20 1.95 -10.13 -0.61
C GLY A 20 2.75 -8.91 -0.18
N TYR A 21 3.72 -9.04 0.73
CA TYR A 21 4.51 -7.90 1.21
C TYR A 21 5.31 -7.21 0.09
N PRO A 22 6.19 -7.89 -0.68
CA PRO A 22 6.92 -7.22 -1.76
C PRO A 22 5.99 -6.63 -2.82
N GLN A 23 4.86 -7.31 -3.10
CA GLN A 23 3.85 -6.83 -4.04
C GLN A 23 3.15 -5.56 -3.55
N THR A 24 2.78 -5.52 -2.27
CA THR A 24 2.13 -4.35 -1.64
C THR A 24 3.08 -3.16 -1.60
N VAL A 25 4.35 -3.37 -1.21
CA VAL A 25 5.36 -2.30 -1.19
C VAL A 25 5.52 -1.70 -2.59
N ARG A 26 5.60 -2.55 -3.63
CA ARG A 26 5.76 -2.06 -5.00
C ARG A 26 4.52 -1.36 -5.53
N ALA A 27 3.32 -1.89 -5.24
CA ALA A 27 2.07 -1.25 -5.65
C ALA A 27 1.93 0.16 -5.04
N ILE A 28 2.28 0.32 -3.76
CA ILE A 28 2.32 1.64 -3.10
C ILE A 28 3.37 2.55 -3.74
N ALA A 29 4.58 2.02 -4.02
CA ALA A 29 5.63 2.80 -4.68
C ALA A 29 5.18 3.33 -6.04
N LEU A 30 4.51 2.52 -6.86
CA LEU A 30 3.98 2.95 -8.16
C LEU A 30 2.98 4.11 -8.03
N VAL A 31 2.09 4.08 -7.02
CA VAL A 31 1.14 5.16 -6.77
C VAL A 31 1.82 6.42 -6.24
N LEU A 32 2.88 6.28 -5.44
CA LEU A 32 3.69 7.42 -4.99
C LEU A 32 4.51 8.04 -6.13
N GLU A 33 4.89 7.26 -7.14
CA GLU A 33 5.54 7.73 -8.37
C GLU A 33 4.54 8.47 -9.27
N ASP A 34 3.32 7.94 -9.42
CA ASP A 34 2.24 8.53 -10.22
C ASP A 34 0.86 8.06 -9.71
N GLU A 35 0.13 8.99 -9.09
CA GLU A 35 -1.20 8.73 -8.51
C GLU A 35 -2.24 8.34 -9.57
N SER A 36 -2.07 8.79 -10.82
CA SER A 36 -3.03 8.55 -11.91
C SER A 36 -3.16 7.06 -12.26
N ARG A 37 -2.16 6.24 -11.89
CA ARG A 37 -2.20 4.78 -12.02
C ARG A 37 -3.37 4.13 -11.28
N LEU A 38 -3.91 4.78 -10.25
CA LEU A 38 -5.12 4.31 -9.55
C LEU A 38 -6.37 4.33 -10.44
N LEU A 39 -6.38 5.11 -11.53
CA LEU A 39 -7.48 5.12 -12.50
C LEU A 39 -7.57 3.83 -13.30
N ASN A 40 -6.44 3.10 -13.45
CA ASN A 40 -6.37 1.86 -14.20
C ASN A 40 -5.56 0.78 -13.48
N VAL A 41 -6.00 0.43 -12.26
CA VAL A 41 -5.22 -0.39 -11.31
C VAL A 41 -4.77 -1.75 -11.88
N THR A 42 -5.57 -2.38 -12.75
CA THR A 42 -5.21 -3.70 -13.28
C THR A 42 -3.95 -3.61 -14.15
N GLU A 43 -3.97 -2.77 -15.18
CA GLU A 43 -2.89 -2.60 -16.14
C GLU A 43 -1.72 -1.80 -15.54
N GLU A 44 -1.99 -0.72 -14.83
CA GLU A 44 -0.95 0.23 -14.39
C GLU A 44 -0.27 -0.16 -13.06
N ILE A 45 -0.87 -1.09 -12.31
CA ILE A 45 -0.35 -1.53 -11.01
C ILE A 45 -0.22 -3.05 -10.95
N TYR A 46 -1.32 -3.80 -11.10
CA TYR A 46 -1.27 -5.25 -10.88
C TYR A 46 -0.44 -5.98 -11.94
N GLU A 47 -0.55 -5.61 -13.22
CA GLU A 47 0.27 -6.18 -14.30
C GLU A 47 1.75 -5.82 -14.14
N VAL A 48 2.05 -4.56 -13.82
CA VAL A 48 3.42 -4.10 -13.57
C VAL A 48 4.06 -4.87 -12.41
N VAL A 49 3.35 -5.00 -11.28
CA VAL A 49 3.82 -5.77 -10.10
C VAL A 49 3.92 -7.26 -10.41
N ALA A 50 2.98 -7.81 -11.19
CA ALA A 50 2.96 -9.21 -11.59
C ALA A 50 4.18 -9.58 -12.44
N LEU A 51 4.54 -8.72 -13.40
CA LEU A 51 5.74 -8.88 -14.23
C LEU A 51 7.01 -8.92 -13.36
N GLN A 52 7.14 -7.98 -12.42
CA GLN A 52 8.30 -7.89 -11.53
C GLN A 52 8.40 -9.04 -10.53
N THR A 53 7.27 -9.64 -10.14
CA THR A 53 7.20 -10.75 -9.19
C THR A 53 7.00 -12.12 -9.85
N ARG A 54 6.98 -12.17 -11.18
CA ARG A 54 6.78 -13.38 -12.01
C ARG A 54 5.55 -14.17 -11.58
N CYS A 55 4.41 -13.49 -11.47
CA CYS A 55 3.13 -14.12 -11.18
C CYS A 55 2.01 -13.55 -12.06
N HIS A 56 0.78 -14.03 -11.90
CA HIS A 56 -0.39 -13.50 -12.60
C HIS A 56 -0.94 -12.25 -11.88
N PRO A 57 -1.48 -11.23 -12.58
CA PRO A 57 -2.05 -10.02 -11.95
C PRO A 57 -3.11 -10.30 -10.89
N SER A 58 -3.97 -11.31 -11.11
CA SER A 58 -4.96 -11.73 -10.10
C SER A 58 -4.33 -12.27 -8.80
N ASN A 59 -3.12 -12.83 -8.85
CA ASN A 59 -2.40 -13.25 -7.65
C ASN A 59 -1.88 -12.03 -6.88
N VAL A 60 -1.48 -10.96 -7.56
CA VAL A 60 -1.07 -9.70 -6.92
C VAL A 60 -2.24 -9.13 -6.12
N GLU A 61 -3.40 -8.96 -6.75
CA GLU A 61 -4.61 -8.45 -6.10
C GLU A 61 -4.99 -9.29 -4.87
N ARG A 62 -5.05 -10.62 -5.04
CA ARG A 62 -5.40 -11.56 -3.96
C ARG A 62 -4.41 -11.51 -2.79
N ASN A 63 -3.12 -11.43 -3.08
CA ASN A 63 -2.10 -11.35 -2.06
C ASN A 63 -2.15 -10.01 -1.32
N ILE A 64 -2.44 -8.90 -2.03
CA ILE A 64 -2.65 -7.59 -1.40
C ILE A 64 -3.91 -7.65 -0.52
N ARG A 65 -5.02 -8.26 -0.96
CA ARG A 65 -6.20 -8.47 -0.09
C ARG A 65 -5.86 -9.22 1.20
N THR A 66 -4.95 -10.19 1.14
CA THR A 66 -4.49 -10.91 2.33
C THR A 66 -3.75 -9.98 3.29
N VAL A 67 -2.92 -9.08 2.76
CA VAL A 67 -2.25 -8.02 3.51
C VAL A 67 -3.27 -7.04 4.11
N VAL A 68 -4.32 -6.66 3.37
CA VAL A 68 -5.40 -5.80 3.87
C VAL A 68 -6.11 -6.45 5.06
N LEU A 69 -6.47 -7.72 4.96
CA LEU A 69 -7.12 -8.43 6.06
C LEU A 69 -6.21 -8.50 7.29
N CYS A 70 -4.91 -8.75 7.09
CA CYS A 70 -3.94 -8.69 8.19
C CYS A 70 -3.93 -7.30 8.85
N ALA A 71 -3.81 -6.22 8.08
CA ALA A 71 -3.84 -4.86 8.63
C ALA A 71 -5.13 -4.54 9.38
N TRP A 72 -6.27 -4.97 8.82
CA TRP A 72 -7.58 -4.78 9.41
C TRP A 72 -7.71 -5.48 10.77
N HIS A 73 -7.26 -6.73 10.88
CA HIS A 73 -7.37 -7.48 12.12
C HIS A 73 -6.30 -7.09 13.15
N THR A 74 -5.11 -6.69 12.72
CA THR A 74 -4.01 -6.33 13.61
C THR A 74 -4.18 -4.94 14.21
N ASN A 75 -4.56 -3.93 13.41
CA ASN A 75 -4.64 -2.55 13.89
C ASN A 75 -5.65 -1.70 13.10
N ARG A 76 -6.93 -2.10 13.15
CA ARG A 76 -8.04 -1.33 12.56
C ARG A 76 -8.04 0.15 12.95
N PRO A 77 -7.85 0.56 14.24
CA PRO A 77 -7.88 1.97 14.61
C PRO A 77 -6.84 2.79 13.86
N LEU A 78 -5.62 2.27 13.71
CA LEU A 78 -4.58 2.95 12.94
C LEU A 78 -4.92 3.01 11.46
N LEU A 79 -5.43 1.91 10.87
CA LEU A 79 -5.82 1.90 9.45
C LEU A 79 -6.93 2.93 9.16
N VAL A 80 -7.93 3.05 10.05
CA VAL A 80 -8.99 4.08 9.95
C VAL A 80 -8.39 5.48 10.09
N LYS A 81 -7.46 5.69 11.04
CA LYS A 81 -6.75 6.96 11.18
C LYS A 81 -5.99 7.34 9.91
N MET A 82 -5.28 6.38 9.30
CA MET A 82 -4.55 6.59 8.04
C MET A 82 -5.49 6.88 6.87
N ALA A 83 -6.68 6.27 6.83
CA ALA A 83 -7.66 6.52 5.79
C ALA A 83 -8.17 7.97 5.81
N GLY A 84 -8.32 8.57 7.00
CA GLY A 84 -8.92 9.91 7.14
C GLY A 84 -10.43 9.94 6.92
N PHE A 85 -11.07 8.77 6.79
CA PHE A 85 -12.51 8.58 6.70
C PHE A 85 -12.91 7.25 7.35
N THR A 86 -14.21 7.08 7.59
CA THR A 86 -14.74 5.89 8.26
C THR A 86 -14.61 4.65 7.36
N LEU A 87 -14.03 3.57 7.90
CA LEU A 87 -14.07 2.24 7.29
C LEU A 87 -14.98 1.33 8.10
N THR A 88 -16.06 0.86 7.47
CA THR A 88 -17.02 -0.09 8.07
C THR A 88 -16.58 -1.55 7.89
N ALA A 89 -15.83 -1.84 6.83
CA ALA A 89 -15.30 -3.15 6.46
C ALA A 89 -13.84 -3.05 5.97
N PRO A 90 -13.08 -4.17 5.86
CA PRO A 90 -11.76 -4.14 5.25
C PRO A 90 -11.81 -3.46 3.87
N PRO A 91 -10.89 -2.52 3.57
CA PRO A 91 -10.90 -1.83 2.28
C PRO A 91 -10.58 -2.79 1.13
N ARG A 92 -10.88 -2.36 -0.10
CA ARG A 92 -10.42 -3.07 -1.31
C ARG A 92 -8.90 -2.96 -1.44
N ALA A 93 -8.27 -3.85 -2.21
CA ALA A 93 -6.81 -3.81 -2.42
C ALA A 93 -6.33 -2.45 -2.95
N SER A 94 -6.99 -1.92 -3.99
CA SER A 94 -6.69 -0.58 -4.53
C SER A 94 -6.91 0.55 -3.52
N GLN A 95 -8.00 0.49 -2.76
CA GLN A 95 -8.30 1.48 -1.73
C GLN A 95 -7.26 1.44 -0.58
N PHE A 96 -6.78 0.25 -0.21
CA PHE A 96 -5.69 0.13 0.75
C PHE A 96 -4.39 0.73 0.23
N ILE A 97 -4.04 0.49 -1.04
CA ILE A 97 -2.86 1.11 -1.67
C ILE A 97 -2.97 2.64 -1.59
N ASP A 98 -4.11 3.19 -2.00
CA ASP A 98 -4.40 4.63 -1.94
C ASP A 98 -4.30 5.18 -0.51
N ILE A 99 -4.96 4.55 0.47
CA ILE A 99 -4.90 4.96 1.89
C ILE A 99 -3.45 5.09 2.38
N ILE A 100 -2.62 4.08 2.10
CA ILE A 100 -1.23 4.07 2.57
C ILE A 100 -0.38 5.09 1.81
N ALA A 101 -0.54 5.21 0.48
CA ALA A 101 0.18 6.20 -0.32
C ALA A 101 -0.17 7.63 0.11
N SER A 102 -1.45 7.94 0.21
CA SER A 102 -1.98 9.23 0.67
C SER A 102 -1.49 9.57 2.09
N TYR A 103 -1.44 8.59 2.99
CA TYR A 103 -0.88 8.79 4.34
C TYR A 103 0.60 9.16 4.28
N ILE A 104 1.40 8.41 3.52
CA ILE A 104 2.85 8.67 3.37
C ILE A 104 3.09 10.08 2.81
N GLN A 105 2.36 10.49 1.78
CA GLN A 105 2.50 11.82 1.20
C GLN A 105 2.20 12.92 2.22
N ARG A 106 1.12 12.78 3.01
CA ARG A 106 0.79 13.75 4.07
C ARG A 106 1.90 13.84 5.13
N GLU A 107 2.44 12.70 5.57
CA GLU A 107 3.53 12.67 6.56
C GLU A 107 4.82 13.31 6.01
N VAL A 108 5.17 13.03 4.75
CA VAL A 108 6.36 13.62 4.10
C VAL A 108 6.18 15.13 3.86
N LEU A 109 4.98 15.57 3.50
CA LEU A 109 4.68 17.00 3.34
C LEU A 109 4.67 17.74 4.69
N SER A 110 4.30 17.06 5.77
CA SER A 110 4.22 17.63 7.13
C SER A 110 5.58 17.71 7.85
N ASP A 111 6.57 16.90 7.43
CA ASP A 111 7.94 16.93 7.97
C ASP A 111 8.93 17.52 6.94
N PRO A 112 9.37 18.79 7.11
CA PRO A 112 10.31 19.44 6.20
C PRO A 112 11.63 18.68 6.03
N ASN A 113 12.07 17.90 7.02
CA ASN A 113 13.33 17.15 6.97
C ASN A 113 13.23 15.87 6.11
N ARG A 114 12.01 15.36 5.86
CA ARG A 114 11.79 14.18 5.00
C ARG A 114 11.62 14.52 3.52
N ARG A 115 11.49 15.80 3.16
CA ARG A 115 11.31 16.25 1.77
C ARG A 115 12.52 16.01 0.87
N VAL A 116 13.72 15.84 1.45
CA VAL A 116 15.00 15.71 0.71
C VAL A 116 15.23 14.30 0.14
N LEU A 117 14.28 13.37 0.32
CA LEU A 117 14.38 11.96 -0.10
C LEU A 117 13.34 11.57 -1.17
N ILE A 118 12.69 12.58 -1.79
CA ILE A 118 11.77 12.44 -2.91
C ILE A 118 12.53 12.67 -4.21
#